data_AF-A0A7R8HBL7-F1
#
_entry.id   AF-A0A7R8HBL7-F1
#
_cell.length_a   1.000
_cell.length_b   1.000
_cell.length_c   1.000
_cell.angle_alpha   90.00
_cell.angle_beta   90.00
_cell.angle_gamma   90.00
#
_symmetry.space_group_name_H-M   'P 1'
#
loop_
_entity.id
_entity.type
_entity.pdbx_description
1 polymer ?
#
loop_
_entity_poly.entity_id
_entity_poly.type
_entity_poly.pdbx_seq_one_letter_code
_entity_poly.pdbx_strand_id
1 'polypeptide(L)'
;MPKEAKNQVLVNIYMNTNLFNAILMTIGIYIIWMDFALFVDLSRSHHLINTTTSHYSVFRPLTIKILIQGPTNHYIDGPLSHATLYFTNIAAYLSGDGISVSSVFVAGLASKCISNIGSLKIRHLGVLLYKVRDYLDALDGDVARYHCKETRACINIQHLYGEFQNTSRLPSRPLAKHPTLKVPYEILNKRFRATQKVLDREVCQITPSLGLEVDLSTNVSTAMETLTFLEEKLKSLQAKSSEASEDELSAAQNCLKRVEHLTEGCSTGDIPSDSWKKVRLDRMLVEYFLRSGFYQTAIKLADSGNHILLTNMTSIIIFNIYNRDITDLTNIHLFLVAKEVEDDLALKDVTKCLAWCHDNKSKLRKMKSTLEFDMRLQEFIELIKKNKKMDAIRHARKHLATEDQEQLSTVQRAMALLVFPTDTIISPYLALQVGLSALKTPMCYRSVKERNTECPVCEPCLNNLAKNLPNAHCSHSRLICHITGTPLNEHNPPLMLPNGYVYGEQALVKMADENDGQVICPRTKEIYPFRDCEKVYVIVIHAKLRNGTLNFVPSKTKMIKN
;
A
#
# COMPACT_ATOMS: atom_id res chain seq x y z
N MET A 1 23.81 -33.43 -19.80
CA MET A 1 23.42 -34.82 -19.46
C MET A 1 21.89 -34.92 -19.48
N PRO A 2 21.31 -35.87 -20.22
CA PRO A 2 19.85 -36.01 -20.31
C PRO A 2 19.25 -36.49 -18.98
N LYS A 3 18.04 -36.02 -18.67
CA LYS A 3 17.29 -36.26 -17.41
C LYS A 3 17.11 -37.73 -17.04
N GLU A 4 17.26 -38.64 -18.01
CA GLU A 4 17.13 -40.09 -17.82
C GLU A 4 18.27 -40.67 -16.95
N ALA A 5 19.49 -40.14 -17.05
CA ALA A 5 20.63 -40.65 -16.28
C ALA A 5 20.52 -40.34 -14.77
N LYS A 6 19.91 -39.22 -14.39
CA LYS A 6 19.68 -38.88 -12.96
C LYS A 6 18.65 -39.79 -12.30
N ASN A 7 17.62 -40.20 -13.05
CA ASN A 7 16.59 -41.10 -12.55
C ASN A 7 17.15 -42.53 -12.36
N GLN A 8 18.07 -42.98 -13.22
CA GLN A 8 18.72 -44.29 -13.09
C GLN A 8 19.64 -44.38 -11.85
N VAL A 9 20.35 -43.31 -11.50
CA VAL A 9 21.19 -43.27 -10.28
C VAL A 9 20.33 -43.34 -9.02
N LEU A 10 19.21 -42.61 -8.98
CA LEU A 10 18.25 -42.64 -7.86
C LEU A 10 17.59 -44.01 -7.70
N VAL A 11 17.28 -44.69 -8.81
CA VAL A 11 16.73 -46.06 -8.79
C VAL A 11 17.77 -47.07 -8.28
N ASN A 12 19.05 -46.94 -8.66
CA ASN A 12 20.10 -47.82 -8.17
C ASN A 12 20.41 -47.66 -6.67
N ILE A 13 20.28 -46.45 -6.12
CA ILE A 13 20.40 -46.23 -4.67
C ILE A 13 19.23 -46.90 -3.92
N TYR A 14 18.03 -46.87 -4.51
CA TYR A 14 16.82 -47.48 -3.94
C TYR A 14 16.85 -49.02 -3.99
N MET A 15 17.57 -49.62 -4.93
CA MET A 15 17.68 -51.08 -5.10
C MET A 15 18.76 -51.71 -4.21
N ASN A 16 19.66 -50.92 -3.61
CA ASN A 16 20.71 -51.45 -2.75
C ASN A 16 20.31 -51.34 -1.27
N THR A 17 19.47 -52.29 -0.83
CA THR A 17 18.89 -52.38 0.52
C THR A 17 19.94 -52.22 1.62
N ASN A 18 21.17 -52.67 1.37
CA ASN A 18 22.28 -52.58 2.33
C ASN A 18 22.80 -51.14 2.52
N LEU A 19 22.84 -50.33 1.45
CA LEU A 19 23.26 -48.93 1.53
C LEU A 19 22.19 -48.08 2.23
N PHE A 20 20.92 -48.34 1.93
CA PHE A 20 19.79 -47.69 2.60
C PHE A 20 19.77 -47.98 4.10
N ASN A 21 19.95 -49.25 4.48
CA ASN A 21 20.03 -49.66 5.89
C ASN A 21 21.25 -49.06 6.61
N ALA A 22 22.41 -48.97 5.93
CA ALA A 22 23.60 -48.32 6.47
C ALA A 22 23.36 -46.83 6.75
N ILE A 23 22.74 -46.10 5.81
CA ILE A 23 22.38 -44.68 6.00
C ILE A 23 21.41 -44.54 7.19
N LEU A 24 20.41 -45.41 7.30
CA LEU A 24 19.43 -45.39 8.39
C LEU A 24 20.10 -45.61 9.76
N MET A 25 21.04 -46.56 9.84
CA MET A 25 21.80 -46.84 11.07
C MET A 25 22.71 -45.67 11.45
N THR A 26 23.34 -45.03 10.46
CA THR A 26 24.22 -43.87 10.68
C THR A 26 23.42 -42.67 11.22
N ILE A 27 22.22 -42.45 10.68
CA ILE A 27 21.28 -41.42 11.17
C ILE A 27 20.81 -41.77 12.59
N GLY A 28 20.50 -43.04 12.87
CA GLY A 28 20.11 -43.50 14.21
C GLY A 28 21.19 -43.26 15.28
N ILE A 29 22.45 -43.56 14.97
CA ILE A 29 23.59 -43.32 15.87
C ILE A 29 23.78 -41.82 16.12
N TYR A 30 23.65 -40.99 15.09
CA TYR A 30 23.75 -39.52 15.22
C TYR A 30 22.67 -38.97 16.15
N ILE A 31 21.43 -39.44 16.04
CA ILE A 31 20.31 -39.00 16.90
C ILE A 31 20.57 -39.40 18.37
N ILE A 32 20.97 -40.64 18.64
CA ILE A 32 21.28 -41.11 20.00
C ILE A 32 22.42 -40.30 20.63
N TRP A 33 23.45 -39.96 19.84
CA TRP A 33 24.56 -39.14 20.32
C TRP A 33 24.13 -37.69 20.61
N MET A 34 23.25 -37.11 19.80
CA MET A 34 22.70 -35.77 20.04
C MET A 34 21.86 -35.71 21.32
N ASP A 35 21.07 -36.76 21.62
CA ASP A 35 20.30 -36.86 22.86
C ASP A 35 21.22 -36.96 24.09
N PHE A 36 22.28 -37.75 24.00
CA PHE A 36 23.27 -37.87 25.06
C PHE A 36 24.03 -36.54 25.29
N ALA A 37 24.44 -35.86 24.22
CA ALA A 37 25.10 -34.56 24.31
C ALA A 37 24.20 -33.49 24.92
N LEU A 38 22.92 -33.44 24.52
CA LEU A 38 21.93 -32.52 25.07
C LEU A 38 21.64 -32.80 26.56
N PHE A 39 21.54 -34.06 26.95
CA PHE A 39 21.37 -34.46 28.36
C PHE A 39 22.55 -34.01 29.23
N VAL A 40 23.79 -34.17 28.74
CA VAL A 40 25.01 -33.73 29.44
C VAL A 40 25.06 -32.20 29.56
N ASP A 41 24.69 -31.46 28.53
CA ASP A 41 24.63 -29.99 28.55
C ASP A 41 23.53 -29.46 29.50
N LEU A 42 22.35 -30.09 29.49
CA LEU A 42 21.26 -29.75 30.43
C LEU A 42 21.65 -30.05 31.88
N SER A 43 22.35 -31.16 32.11
CA SER A 43 22.82 -31.56 33.45
C SER A 43 23.89 -30.61 34.00
N ARG A 44 24.76 -30.06 33.14
CA ARG A 44 25.73 -29.01 33.52
C ARG A 44 25.07 -27.66 33.81
N SER A 45 23.96 -27.36 33.15
CA SER A 45 23.28 -26.05 33.23
C SER A 45 22.38 -25.91 34.45
N HIS A 46 22.00 -27.02 35.10
CA HIS A 46 21.08 -27.02 36.26
C HIS A 46 21.65 -26.39 37.53
N HIS A 47 22.96 -26.18 37.64
CA HIS A 47 23.56 -25.54 38.82
C HIS A 47 23.58 -24.00 38.79
N LEU A 48 23.14 -23.36 37.69
CA LEU A 48 23.16 -21.90 37.53
C LEU A 48 21.78 -21.23 37.56
N ILE A 49 20.69 -21.99 37.77
CA ILE A 49 19.33 -21.46 37.66
C ILE A 49 18.51 -21.86 38.89
N ASN A 50 18.91 -21.32 40.05
CA ASN A 50 17.99 -21.05 41.14
C ASN A 50 17.99 -19.54 41.37
N THR A 51 17.24 -18.81 40.55
CA THR A 51 16.62 -17.51 40.92
C THR A 51 15.67 -17.05 39.80
N THR A 52 14.38 -17.11 40.13
CA THR A 52 13.28 -16.21 39.72
C THR A 52 12.90 -16.07 38.22
N THR A 53 11.99 -16.97 37.83
CA THR A 53 10.72 -16.79 37.08
C THR A 53 10.35 -15.47 36.37
N SER A 54 10.01 -15.64 35.07
CA SER A 54 8.94 -15.05 34.22
C SER A 54 8.88 -13.53 33.94
N HIS A 55 9.09 -13.12 32.67
CA HIS A 55 8.02 -12.88 31.68
C HIS A 55 8.59 -12.49 30.28
N TYR A 56 8.01 -13.12 29.25
CA TYR A 56 7.78 -12.65 27.86
C TYR A 56 8.88 -11.89 27.06
N SER A 57 9.38 -12.47 25.95
CA SER A 57 10.16 -11.77 24.90
C SER A 57 9.53 -11.99 23.52
N VAL A 58 9.29 -10.89 22.78
CA VAL A 58 8.64 -10.84 21.46
C VAL A 58 9.55 -11.34 20.33
N PHE A 59 10.84 -11.53 20.60
CA PHE A 59 11.81 -11.99 19.63
C PHE A 59 12.44 -13.30 20.11
N ARG A 60 11.73 -14.41 19.89
CA ARG A 60 12.42 -15.69 19.66
C ARG A 60 12.56 -15.90 18.15
N PRO A 61 13.71 -16.43 17.70
CA PRO A 61 14.06 -16.43 16.28
C PRO A 61 13.04 -17.28 15.52
N LEU A 62 12.38 -16.69 14.51
CA LEU A 62 11.73 -17.49 13.48
C LEU A 62 12.80 -18.39 12.91
N THR A 63 12.65 -19.70 13.06
CA THR A 63 13.62 -20.63 12.50
C THR A 63 13.61 -20.49 10.98
N ILE A 64 14.79 -20.53 10.38
CA ILE A 64 14.99 -20.47 8.92
C ILE A 64 14.08 -21.50 8.21
N LYS A 65 13.78 -22.63 8.86
CA LYS A 65 12.82 -23.66 8.40
C LYS A 65 11.42 -23.10 8.16
N ILE A 66 10.89 -22.25 9.03
CA ILE A 66 9.56 -21.64 8.88
C ILE A 66 9.56 -20.58 7.77
N LEU A 67 10.64 -19.81 7.61
CA LEU A 67 10.78 -18.80 6.54
C LEU A 67 10.87 -19.39 5.12
N ILE A 68 11.22 -20.67 4.99
CA ILE A 68 11.47 -21.35 3.72
C ILE A 68 10.29 -22.25 3.30
N GLN A 69 9.28 -22.44 4.16
CA GLN A 69 8.16 -23.32 3.88
C GLN A 69 7.18 -22.75 2.84
N GLY A 70 6.53 -23.65 2.10
CA GLY A 70 5.58 -23.30 1.05
C GLY A 70 4.27 -22.70 1.60
N PRO A 71 3.49 -21.97 0.76
CA PRO A 71 2.25 -21.33 1.19
C PRO A 71 1.24 -22.29 1.86
N THR A 72 1.14 -23.53 1.40
CA THR A 72 0.19 -24.52 1.98
C THR A 72 0.47 -24.79 3.45
N ASN A 73 1.74 -24.86 3.84
CA ASN A 73 2.11 -25.11 5.23
C ASN A 73 1.79 -23.91 6.12
N HIS A 74 1.88 -22.68 5.58
CA HIS A 74 1.56 -21.46 6.30
C HIS A 74 0.06 -21.20 6.45
N TYR A 75 -0.72 -21.49 5.41
CA TYR A 75 -2.14 -21.12 5.36
C TYR A 75 -3.08 -22.25 5.72
N ILE A 76 -2.64 -23.51 5.64
CA ILE A 76 -3.51 -24.68 5.81
C ILE A 76 -2.94 -25.59 6.91
N ASP A 77 -1.76 -26.18 6.70
CA ASP A 77 -1.28 -27.26 7.57
C ASP A 77 -0.88 -26.76 8.97
N GLY A 78 -0.25 -25.59 9.08
CA GLY A 78 0.08 -24.95 10.34
C GLY A 78 -1.15 -24.54 11.17
N PRO A 79 -2.10 -23.77 10.60
CA PRO A 79 -3.34 -23.43 11.30
C PRO A 79 -4.16 -24.67 11.70
N LEU A 80 -4.24 -25.68 10.82
CA LEU A 80 -4.93 -26.94 11.12
C LEU A 80 -4.26 -27.69 12.27
N SER A 81 -2.93 -27.75 12.29
CA SER A 81 -2.16 -28.39 13.36
C SER A 81 -2.41 -27.70 14.70
N HIS A 82 -2.35 -26.38 14.72
CA HIS A 82 -2.63 -25.60 15.92
C HIS A 82 -4.08 -25.78 16.40
N ALA A 83 -5.05 -25.84 15.47
CA ALA A 83 -6.44 -26.14 15.81
C ALA A 83 -6.59 -27.55 16.38
N THR A 84 -5.92 -28.55 15.80
CA THR A 84 -5.94 -29.92 16.33
C THR A 84 -5.36 -29.98 17.74
N LEU A 85 -4.24 -29.31 18.03
CA LEU A 85 -3.71 -29.20 19.39
C LEU A 85 -4.64 -28.49 20.37
N TYR A 86 -5.39 -27.49 19.90
CA TYR A 86 -6.31 -26.74 20.73
C TYR A 86 -7.59 -27.53 21.05
N PHE A 87 -8.17 -28.20 20.05
CA PHE A 87 -9.43 -28.93 20.18
C PHE A 87 -9.24 -30.37 20.65
N THR A 88 -8.07 -30.95 20.42
CA THR A 88 -7.72 -32.30 20.85
C THR A 88 -6.54 -32.20 21.79
N ASN A 89 -6.66 -32.75 23.00
CA ASN A 89 -5.56 -32.79 23.97
C ASN A 89 -4.50 -33.84 23.58
N ILE A 90 -4.24 -33.97 22.28
CA ILE A 90 -3.45 -35.04 21.67
C ILE A 90 -1.97 -34.91 22.04
N ALA A 91 -1.49 -33.69 22.32
CA ALA A 91 -0.15 -33.47 22.82
C ALA A 91 0.10 -34.08 24.19
N ALA A 92 -0.91 -34.32 25.03
CA ALA A 92 -0.69 -35.03 26.29
C ALA A 92 -0.27 -36.50 26.09
N TYR A 93 -0.50 -37.06 24.89
CA TYR A 93 -0.34 -38.49 24.61
C TYR A 93 0.70 -38.80 23.52
N LEU A 94 1.11 -37.80 22.73
CA LEU A 94 2.07 -37.96 21.65
C LEU A 94 3.26 -36.99 21.81
N SER A 95 4.47 -37.50 21.61
CA SER A 95 5.69 -36.70 21.52
C SER A 95 5.92 -36.20 20.09
N GLY A 96 6.60 -35.05 19.95
CA GLY A 96 7.01 -34.53 18.64
C GLY A 96 7.82 -35.55 17.84
N ASP A 97 8.78 -36.22 18.50
CA ASP A 97 9.60 -37.26 17.87
C ASP A 97 8.77 -38.46 17.39
N GLY A 98 7.73 -38.86 18.14
CA GLY A 98 6.81 -39.92 17.72
C GLY A 98 6.01 -39.55 16.46
N ILE A 99 5.67 -38.26 16.31
CA ILE A 99 4.98 -37.73 15.13
C ILE A 99 5.96 -37.63 13.95
N SER A 100 7.20 -37.25 14.18
CA SER A 100 8.27 -37.23 13.17
C SER A 100 8.57 -38.64 12.62
N VAL A 101 8.68 -39.64 13.48
CA VAL A 101 8.82 -41.06 13.06
C VAL A 101 7.61 -41.52 12.24
N SER A 102 6.41 -41.13 12.66
CA SER A 102 5.17 -41.45 11.95
C SER A 102 5.11 -40.76 10.59
N SER A 103 5.57 -39.51 10.47
CA SER A 103 5.58 -38.76 9.21
C SER A 103 6.52 -39.39 8.19
N VAL A 104 7.67 -39.92 8.63
CA VAL A 104 8.60 -40.68 7.79
C VAL A 104 7.97 -41.99 7.30
N PHE A 105 7.26 -42.72 8.16
CA PHE A 105 6.55 -43.95 7.76
C PHE A 105 5.44 -43.67 6.73
N VAL A 106 4.65 -42.61 6.95
CA VAL A 106 3.60 -42.16 6.02
C VAL A 106 4.23 -41.68 4.70
N ALA A 107 5.40 -41.03 4.72
CA ALA A 107 6.13 -40.67 3.51
C ALA A 107 6.52 -41.90 2.68
N GLY A 108 6.98 -42.97 3.35
CA GLY A 108 7.32 -44.24 2.70
C GLY A 108 6.10 -44.89 2.02
N LEU A 109 4.95 -44.92 2.72
CA LEU A 109 3.70 -45.43 2.15
C LEU A 109 3.19 -44.56 1.00
N ALA A 110 3.20 -43.23 1.16
CA ALA A 110 2.81 -42.28 0.12
C ALA A 110 3.66 -42.46 -1.14
N SER A 111 4.99 -42.56 -0.98
CA SER A 111 5.92 -42.81 -2.08
C SER A 111 5.59 -44.10 -2.83
N LYS A 112 5.36 -45.21 -2.09
CA LYS A 112 5.00 -46.51 -2.67
C LYS A 112 3.65 -46.51 -3.39
N CYS A 113 2.68 -45.73 -2.90
CA CYS A 113 1.38 -45.54 -3.55
C CYS A 113 1.47 -44.65 -4.80
N ILE A 114 2.28 -43.59 -4.77
CA ILE A 114 2.52 -42.69 -5.91
C ILE A 114 3.28 -43.42 -7.03
N SER A 115 4.23 -44.28 -6.68
CA SER A 115 5.01 -45.06 -7.63
C SER A 115 4.26 -46.23 -8.27
N ASN A 116 3.00 -46.49 -7.88
CA ASN A 116 2.21 -47.58 -8.46
C ASN A 116 1.64 -47.17 -9.83
N ILE A 117 2.13 -47.83 -10.89
CA ILE A 117 1.80 -47.51 -12.29
C ILE A 117 0.40 -48.05 -12.69
N GLY A 118 -0.12 -49.05 -12.00
CA GLY A 118 -1.29 -49.84 -12.45
C GLY A 118 -2.67 -49.30 -12.08
N SER A 119 -2.79 -48.35 -11.14
CA SER A 119 -4.11 -47.86 -10.70
C SER A 119 -4.09 -46.38 -10.32
N LEU A 120 -4.92 -45.57 -10.99
CA LEU A 120 -5.07 -44.14 -10.71
C LEU A 120 -5.59 -43.88 -9.29
N LYS A 121 -6.47 -44.75 -8.78
CA LYS A 121 -7.02 -44.63 -7.41
C LYS A 121 -5.92 -44.77 -6.35
N ILE A 122 -4.95 -45.65 -6.56
CA ILE A 122 -3.82 -45.85 -5.64
C ILE A 122 -2.87 -44.64 -5.65
N ARG A 123 -2.66 -44.02 -6.81
CA ARG A 123 -1.86 -42.79 -6.89
C ARG A 123 -2.55 -41.60 -6.21
N HIS A 124 -3.86 -41.45 -6.38
CA HIS A 124 -4.63 -40.43 -5.64
C HIS A 124 -4.56 -40.65 -4.12
N LEU A 125 -4.64 -41.92 -3.68
CA LEU A 125 -4.42 -42.26 -2.27
C LEU A 125 -3.00 -41.89 -1.82
N GLY A 126 -1.99 -42.08 -2.66
CA GLY A 126 -0.62 -41.67 -2.39
C GLY A 126 -0.46 -40.15 -2.24
N VAL A 127 -1.13 -39.34 -3.07
CA VAL A 127 -1.15 -37.87 -2.92
C VAL A 127 -1.83 -37.46 -1.62
N LEU A 128 -2.91 -38.13 -1.25
CA LEU A 128 -3.62 -37.88 0.01
C LEU A 128 -2.73 -38.22 1.22
N LEU A 129 -2.04 -39.36 1.19
CA LEU A 129 -1.07 -39.75 2.22
C LEU A 129 0.11 -38.77 2.31
N TYR A 130 0.58 -38.23 1.18
CA TYR A 130 1.63 -37.21 1.18
C TYR A 130 1.16 -35.92 1.87
N LYS A 131 -0.11 -35.56 1.71
CA LYS A 131 -0.72 -34.44 2.45
C LYS A 131 -0.91 -34.71 3.92
N VAL A 132 -1.25 -35.93 4.31
CA VAL A 132 -1.23 -36.33 5.72
C VAL A 132 0.19 -36.18 6.30
N ARG A 133 1.24 -36.52 5.55
CA ARG A 133 2.62 -36.30 5.99
C ARG A 133 3.01 -34.82 6.10
N ASP A 134 2.62 -33.96 5.15
CA ASP A 134 2.83 -32.50 5.26
C ASP A 134 2.19 -31.95 6.56
N TYR A 135 0.99 -32.42 6.88
CA TYR A 135 0.29 -32.08 8.11
C TYR A 135 0.97 -32.62 9.37
N LEU A 136 1.43 -33.88 9.37
CA LEU A 136 2.17 -34.46 10.50
C LEU A 136 3.49 -33.72 10.77
N ASP A 137 4.19 -33.25 9.74
CA ASP A 137 5.40 -32.42 9.90
C ASP A 137 5.10 -31.05 10.52
N ALA A 138 3.93 -30.46 10.24
CA ALA A 138 3.48 -29.24 10.91
C ALA A 138 3.13 -29.54 12.38
N LEU A 139 2.46 -30.67 12.62
CA LEU A 139 2.04 -31.15 13.94
C LEU A 139 3.20 -31.53 14.86
N ASP A 140 4.24 -32.19 14.35
CA ASP A 140 5.48 -32.42 15.10
C ASP A 140 6.03 -31.09 15.63
N GLY A 141 6.17 -30.10 14.74
CA GLY A 141 6.65 -28.78 15.11
C GLY A 141 5.83 -28.13 16.23
N ASP A 142 4.49 -28.20 16.16
CA ASP A 142 3.63 -27.59 17.17
C ASP A 142 3.50 -28.43 18.47
N VAL A 143 3.57 -29.77 18.41
CA VAL A 143 3.58 -30.66 19.58
C VAL A 143 4.89 -30.55 20.34
N ALA A 144 6.04 -30.51 19.64
CA ALA A 144 7.34 -30.22 20.24
C ALA A 144 7.32 -28.84 20.94
N ARG A 145 6.69 -27.83 20.32
CA ARG A 145 6.48 -26.51 20.95
C ARG A 145 5.53 -26.58 22.15
N TYR A 146 4.50 -27.42 22.12
CA TYR A 146 3.57 -27.64 23.24
C TYR A 146 4.29 -28.26 24.45
N HIS A 147 5.09 -29.29 24.24
CA HIS A 147 5.86 -29.95 25.31
C HIS A 147 6.94 -29.02 25.89
N CYS A 148 7.52 -28.17 25.04
CA CYS A 148 8.44 -27.11 25.49
C CYS A 148 7.72 -25.97 26.26
N LYS A 149 6.39 -25.85 26.15
CA LYS A 149 5.54 -24.91 26.91
C LYS A 149 5.06 -25.46 28.25
N GLU A 150 5.04 -26.77 28.50
CA GLU A 150 4.65 -27.31 29.82
C GLU A 150 5.77 -27.16 30.88
N THR A 151 7.02 -27.01 30.43
CA THR A 151 8.14 -26.47 31.25
C THR A 151 8.26 -24.94 31.20
N ARG A 152 7.36 -24.24 30.49
CA ARG A 152 7.34 -22.77 30.32
C ARG A 152 5.90 -22.28 30.19
N ALA A 153 5.19 -22.24 31.32
CA ALA A 153 3.94 -21.49 31.44
C ALA A 153 4.19 -20.00 31.14
N CYS A 154 4.17 -19.65 29.86
CA CYS A 154 4.10 -18.32 29.25
C CYS A 154 4.43 -18.50 27.77
N ILE A 155 3.46 -18.30 26.87
CA ILE A 155 3.60 -17.58 25.58
C ILE A 155 2.32 -17.85 24.78
N ASN A 156 1.41 -16.88 24.92
CA ASN A 156 0.15 -16.77 24.20
C ASN A 156 0.34 -15.76 23.06
N ILE A 157 1.12 -16.07 22.02
CA ILE A 157 1.11 -15.36 20.71
C ILE A 157 1.38 -16.39 19.60
N GLN A 158 0.37 -17.23 19.35
CA GLN A 158 0.19 -17.93 18.08
C GLN A 158 -1.28 -17.87 17.61
N HIS A 159 -2.18 -17.31 18.43
CA HIS A 159 -3.58 -17.03 18.07
C HIS A 159 -3.74 -15.83 17.11
N LEU A 160 -2.75 -14.94 17.00
CA LEU A 160 -2.91 -13.64 16.32
C LEU A 160 -2.60 -13.64 14.81
N TYR A 161 -2.16 -14.74 14.22
CA TYR A 161 -2.01 -14.83 12.75
C TYR A 161 -3.19 -15.53 12.06
N GLY A 162 -3.97 -16.32 12.79
CA GLY A 162 -5.18 -17.01 12.30
C GLY A 162 -6.46 -16.16 12.36
N GLU A 163 -6.56 -15.19 13.27
CA GLU A 163 -7.78 -14.37 13.44
C GLU A 163 -7.84 -13.10 12.57
N PHE A 164 -6.75 -12.73 11.88
CA PHE A 164 -6.70 -11.48 11.11
C PHE A 164 -7.24 -11.54 9.68
N GLN A 165 -7.71 -12.70 9.21
CA GLN A 165 -8.36 -12.83 7.90
C GLN A 165 -9.90 -12.91 7.96
N ASN A 166 -10.51 -12.96 9.16
CA ASN A 166 -11.97 -13.12 9.31
C ASN A 166 -12.69 -12.04 10.13
N THR A 167 -12.15 -10.82 10.20
CA THR A 167 -12.85 -9.70 10.85
C THR A 167 -13.29 -8.64 9.84
N SER A 168 -14.26 -9.01 9.02
CA SER A 168 -15.22 -8.06 8.47
C SER A 168 -16.06 -7.47 9.61
N ARG A 169 -15.59 -6.38 10.21
CA ARG A 169 -16.35 -5.27 10.85
C ARG A 169 -15.46 -4.49 11.82
N LEU A 170 -14.89 -3.38 11.32
CA LEU A 170 -14.62 -2.07 11.97
C LEU A 170 -13.29 -1.47 11.49
N PRO A 171 -13.31 -0.26 10.91
CA PRO A 171 -12.13 0.37 10.33
C PRO A 171 -11.36 1.13 11.42
N SER A 172 -10.02 1.00 11.46
CA SER A 172 -9.03 2.09 11.76
C SER A 172 -7.77 1.74 12.58
N ARG A 173 -7.54 0.53 13.11
CA ARG A 173 -6.39 0.29 14.04
C ARG A 173 -5.21 -0.65 13.65
N PRO A 174 -5.24 -1.57 12.67
CA PRO A 174 -4.11 -2.50 12.48
C PRO A 174 -2.93 -2.01 11.61
N LEU A 175 -3.07 -0.92 10.84
CA LEU A 175 -2.16 -0.63 9.71
C LEU A 175 -0.73 -0.16 10.08
N ALA A 176 -0.47 0.30 11.31
CA ALA A 176 0.75 1.10 11.60
C ALA A 176 1.96 0.34 12.19
N LYS A 177 1.87 -0.98 12.44
CA LYS A 177 2.97 -1.78 13.04
C LYS A 177 3.72 -2.65 12.02
N HIS A 178 3.05 -3.13 10.99
CA HIS A 178 3.62 -3.98 9.94
C HIS A 178 4.59 -3.25 8.98
N PRO A 179 4.38 -1.96 8.61
CA PRO A 179 5.31 -1.22 7.76
C PRO A 179 6.65 -0.90 8.41
N THR A 180 6.71 -0.87 9.75
CA THR A 180 7.91 -0.45 10.49
C THR A 180 9.11 -1.34 10.22
N LEU A 181 8.92 -2.67 10.18
CA LEU A 181 10.02 -3.62 9.96
C LEU A 181 10.01 -4.25 8.56
N LYS A 182 8.84 -4.44 7.95
CA LYS A 182 8.77 -5.09 6.63
C LYS A 182 9.34 -4.22 5.51
N VAL A 183 9.01 -2.93 5.51
CA VAL A 183 9.49 -1.99 4.48
C VAL A 183 11.02 -1.88 4.46
N PRO A 184 11.72 -1.60 5.57
CA PRO A 184 13.18 -1.51 5.56
C PRO A 184 13.85 -2.84 5.23
N TYR A 185 13.28 -3.97 5.68
CA TYR A 185 13.75 -5.30 5.28
C TYR A 185 13.61 -5.54 3.76
N GLU A 186 12.48 -5.16 3.16
CA GLU A 186 12.30 -5.28 1.71
C GLU A 186 13.27 -4.37 0.94
N ILE A 187 13.60 -3.19 1.46
CA ILE A 187 14.62 -2.30 0.90
C ILE A 187 16.00 -2.98 0.98
N LEU A 188 16.39 -3.50 2.14
CA LEU A 188 17.65 -4.22 2.33
C LEU A 188 17.76 -5.42 1.38
N ASN A 189 16.73 -6.27 1.31
CA ASN A 189 16.72 -7.43 0.40
C ASN A 189 16.77 -7.00 -1.08
N LYS A 190 16.15 -5.87 -1.45
CA LYS A 190 16.26 -5.32 -2.81
C LYS A 190 17.69 -4.86 -3.10
N ARG A 191 18.34 -4.16 -2.17
CA ARG A 191 19.73 -3.68 -2.28
C ARG A 191 20.70 -4.84 -2.37
N PHE A 192 20.64 -5.79 -1.43
CA PHE A 192 21.45 -7.02 -1.43
C PHE A 192 21.38 -7.76 -2.78
N ARG A 193 20.17 -8.00 -3.32
CA ARG A 193 20.01 -8.66 -4.61
C ARG A 193 20.54 -7.85 -5.79
N ALA A 194 20.51 -6.51 -5.71
CA ALA A 194 21.07 -5.65 -6.73
C ALA A 194 22.60 -5.70 -6.68
N THR A 195 23.19 -5.57 -5.49
CA THR A 195 24.62 -5.71 -5.21
C THR A 195 25.15 -7.05 -5.72
N GLN A 196 24.51 -8.15 -5.35
CA GLN A 196 24.89 -9.49 -5.81
C GLN A 196 24.91 -9.60 -7.34
N LYS A 197 23.89 -9.06 -8.03
CA LYS A 197 23.86 -9.07 -9.51
C LYS A 197 24.95 -8.22 -10.15
N VAL A 198 25.31 -7.08 -9.55
CA VAL A 198 26.39 -6.23 -10.06
C VAL A 198 27.73 -6.93 -9.90
N LEU A 199 27.99 -7.51 -8.72
CA LEU A 199 29.19 -8.26 -8.44
C LEU A 199 29.32 -9.49 -9.37
N ASP A 200 28.27 -10.30 -9.49
CA ASP A 200 28.26 -11.48 -10.37
C ASP A 200 28.57 -11.09 -11.83
N ARG A 201 28.03 -9.96 -12.31
CA ARG A 201 28.27 -9.47 -13.68
C ARG A 201 29.71 -9.02 -13.90
N GLU A 202 30.27 -8.26 -12.97
CA GLU A 202 31.65 -7.78 -13.07
C GLU A 202 32.64 -8.95 -12.96
N VAL A 203 32.40 -9.90 -12.04
CA VAL A 203 33.18 -11.15 -11.95
C VAL A 203 33.14 -11.92 -13.27
N CYS A 204 31.96 -12.10 -13.87
CA CYS A 204 31.83 -12.74 -15.19
C CYS A 204 32.58 -12.02 -16.32
N GLN A 205 32.83 -10.71 -16.23
CA GLN A 205 33.62 -9.98 -17.23
C GLN A 205 35.13 -10.18 -17.05
N ILE A 206 35.60 -10.41 -15.82
CA ILE A 206 37.02 -10.57 -15.49
C ILE A 206 37.46 -12.03 -15.69
N THR A 207 36.62 -13.03 -15.35
CA THR A 207 36.96 -14.46 -15.43
C THR A 207 37.50 -14.92 -16.79
N PRO A 208 36.96 -14.52 -17.96
CA PRO A 208 37.49 -14.93 -19.27
C PRO A 208 38.90 -14.41 -19.54
N SER A 209 39.24 -13.25 -18.98
CA SER A 209 40.52 -12.59 -19.18
C SER A 209 41.63 -13.20 -18.32
N LEU A 210 41.26 -13.87 -17.21
CA LEU A 210 42.16 -14.64 -16.33
C LEU A 210 42.50 -16.03 -16.90
N GLY A 211 41.69 -16.56 -17.82
CA GLY A 211 41.89 -17.87 -18.44
C GLY A 211 42.76 -17.84 -19.70
N LEU A 212 43.20 -16.66 -20.14
CA LEU A 212 44.17 -16.51 -21.22
C LEU A 212 45.57 -16.77 -20.64
N GLU A 213 46.05 -18.01 -20.74
CA GLU A 213 47.49 -18.30 -20.68
C GLU A 213 48.14 -17.65 -21.91
N VAL A 214 48.57 -16.40 -21.78
CA VAL A 214 49.33 -15.74 -22.83
C VAL A 214 50.74 -16.31 -22.79
N ASP A 215 51.13 -17.05 -23.82
CA ASP A 215 52.52 -17.45 -24.04
C ASP A 215 53.38 -16.17 -24.16
N LEU A 216 54.04 -15.82 -23.05
CA LEU A 216 54.82 -14.57 -22.90
C LEU A 216 55.99 -14.46 -23.89
N SER A 217 56.27 -15.52 -24.65
CA SER A 217 57.39 -15.60 -25.58
C SER A 217 57.15 -14.95 -26.94
N THR A 218 55.90 -14.69 -27.35
CA THR A 218 55.61 -14.25 -28.75
C THR A 218 54.76 -12.98 -28.92
N ASN A 219 54.00 -12.52 -27.91
CA ASN A 219 53.06 -11.39 -28.08
C ASN A 219 52.98 -10.45 -26.85
N VAL A 220 54.07 -9.72 -26.59
CA VAL A 220 54.18 -8.77 -25.46
C VAL A 220 53.16 -7.61 -25.55
N SER A 221 52.84 -7.13 -26.75
CA SER A 221 51.86 -6.05 -26.95
C SER A 221 50.44 -6.47 -26.53
N THR A 222 50.03 -7.68 -26.91
CA THR A 222 48.72 -8.24 -26.58
C THR A 222 48.61 -8.51 -25.08
N ALA A 223 49.68 -8.99 -24.44
CA ALA A 223 49.74 -9.15 -22.99
C ALA A 223 49.56 -7.80 -22.26
N MET A 224 50.22 -6.74 -22.75
CA MET A 224 50.11 -5.40 -22.16
C MET A 224 48.68 -4.84 -22.28
N GLU A 225 48.04 -4.99 -23.44
CA GLU A 225 46.63 -4.58 -23.65
C GLU A 225 45.68 -5.33 -22.70
N THR A 226 45.86 -6.64 -22.54
CA THR A 226 45.03 -7.43 -21.60
C THR A 226 45.23 -7.03 -20.14
N LEU A 227 46.46 -6.70 -19.73
CA LEU A 227 46.75 -6.22 -18.38
C LEU A 227 46.14 -4.83 -18.13
N THR A 228 46.23 -3.91 -19.10
CA THR A 228 45.58 -2.59 -18.97
C THR A 228 44.05 -2.71 -18.88
N PHE A 229 43.45 -3.59 -19.69
CA PHE A 229 42.02 -3.87 -19.62
C PHE A 229 41.60 -4.48 -18.27
N LEU A 230 42.37 -5.44 -17.76
CA LEU A 230 42.15 -6.04 -16.44
C LEU A 230 42.27 -5.00 -15.32
N GLU A 231 43.26 -4.11 -15.40
CA GLU A 231 43.45 -3.02 -14.42
C GLU A 231 42.25 -2.07 -14.40
N GLU A 232 41.76 -1.64 -15.57
CA GLU A 232 40.56 -0.79 -15.68
C GLU A 232 39.31 -1.49 -15.12
N LYS A 233 39.15 -2.78 -15.42
CA LYS A 233 38.01 -3.57 -14.93
C LYS A 233 38.06 -3.82 -13.42
N LEU A 234 39.24 -4.06 -12.86
CA LEU A 234 39.42 -4.20 -11.42
C LEU A 234 39.14 -2.88 -10.67
N LYS A 235 39.58 -1.74 -11.22
CA LYS A 235 39.24 -0.42 -10.68
C LYS A 235 37.72 -0.15 -10.73
N SER A 236 37.07 -0.49 -11.84
CA SER A 236 35.60 -0.41 -11.98
C SER A 236 34.88 -1.31 -10.98
N LEU A 237 35.33 -2.56 -10.80
CA LEU A 237 34.76 -3.50 -9.83
C LEU A 237 34.93 -2.96 -8.41
N GLN A 238 36.12 -2.46 -8.05
CA GLN A 238 36.40 -1.90 -6.74
C GLN A 238 35.46 -0.72 -6.43
N ALA A 239 35.31 0.23 -7.37
CA ALA A 239 34.42 1.37 -7.20
C ALA A 239 32.96 0.94 -7.01
N LYS A 240 32.43 0.10 -7.91
CA LYS A 240 31.04 -0.38 -7.84
C LYS A 240 30.76 -1.24 -6.60
N SER A 241 31.73 -2.06 -6.18
CA SER A 241 31.60 -2.90 -4.98
C SER A 241 31.59 -2.04 -3.71
N SER A 242 32.41 -0.99 -3.64
CA SER A 242 32.46 -0.09 -2.49
C SER A 242 31.14 0.66 -2.33
N GLU A 243 30.64 1.26 -3.42
CA GLU A 243 29.35 1.96 -3.44
C GLU A 243 28.18 1.02 -3.06
N ALA A 244 28.13 -0.16 -3.66
CA ALA A 244 27.07 -1.12 -3.37
C ALA A 244 27.11 -1.69 -1.95
N SER A 245 28.31 -1.81 -1.35
CA SER A 245 28.48 -2.23 0.04
C SER A 245 28.06 -1.14 1.03
N GLU A 246 28.31 0.13 0.72
CA GLU A 246 27.88 1.27 1.54
C GLU A 246 26.35 1.42 1.53
N ASP A 247 25.75 1.26 0.36
CA ASP A 247 24.28 1.22 0.16
C ASP A 247 23.61 0.09 0.97
N GLU A 248 24.21 -1.09 0.99
CA GLU A 248 23.71 -2.22 1.78
C GLU A 248 23.87 -1.98 3.28
N LEU A 249 25.02 -1.46 3.71
CA LEU A 249 25.32 -1.16 5.11
C LEU A 249 24.34 -0.13 5.68
N SER A 250 24.05 0.95 4.94
CA SER A 250 23.09 1.97 5.36
C SER A 250 21.67 1.40 5.52
N ALA A 251 21.23 0.53 4.61
CA ALA A 251 19.94 -0.15 4.71
C ALA A 251 19.86 -1.14 5.89
N ALA A 252 20.96 -1.82 6.19
CA ALA A 252 21.08 -2.71 7.34
C ALA A 252 21.06 -1.93 8.66
N GLN A 253 21.79 -0.80 8.73
CA GLN A 253 21.77 0.11 9.88
C GLN A 253 20.37 0.66 10.16
N ASN A 254 19.61 1.03 9.12
CA ASN A 254 18.23 1.47 9.29
C ASN A 254 17.33 0.36 9.88
N CYS A 255 17.48 -0.88 9.42
CA CYS A 255 16.79 -2.04 10.02
C CYS A 255 17.15 -2.20 11.49
N LEU A 256 18.45 -2.11 11.82
CA LEU A 256 18.96 -2.27 13.18
C LEU A 256 18.38 -1.20 14.13
N LYS A 257 18.46 0.09 13.75
CA LYS A 257 17.90 1.20 14.54
C LYS A 257 16.41 0.99 14.88
N ARG A 258 15.64 0.44 13.93
CA ARG A 258 14.21 0.15 14.14
C ARG A 258 13.97 -1.04 15.06
N VAL A 259 14.82 -2.07 14.99
CA VAL A 259 14.77 -3.22 15.91
C VAL A 259 15.16 -2.78 17.31
N GLU A 260 16.22 -1.99 17.46
CA GLU A 260 16.68 -1.41 18.73
C GLU A 260 15.57 -0.59 19.39
N HIS A 261 14.96 0.34 18.64
CA HIS A 261 13.83 1.14 19.14
C HIS A 261 12.63 0.28 19.57
N LEU A 262 12.34 -0.81 18.85
CA LEU A 262 11.26 -1.72 19.26
C LEU A 262 11.63 -2.56 20.49
N THR A 263 12.91 -2.92 20.62
CA THR A 263 13.44 -3.69 21.75
C THR A 263 13.42 -2.86 23.03
N GLU A 264 13.79 -1.58 22.96
CA GLU A 264 13.69 -0.61 24.07
C GLU A 264 12.27 -0.58 24.66
N GLY A 265 11.25 -0.59 23.81
CA GLY A 265 9.84 -0.61 24.25
C GLY A 265 9.34 -1.95 24.78
N CYS A 266 10.14 -3.01 24.69
CA CYS A 266 9.81 -4.36 25.15
C CYS A 266 10.57 -4.78 26.42
N SER A 267 11.52 -3.99 26.92
CA SER A 267 12.28 -4.29 28.14
C SER A 267 11.35 -4.48 29.35
N THR A 268 11.46 -5.63 30.01
CA THR A 268 10.40 -6.32 30.79
C THR A 268 10.34 -5.94 32.28
N GLY A 269 10.42 -4.67 32.64
CA GLY A 269 10.35 -4.29 34.07
C GLY A 269 10.00 -2.83 34.34
N ASP A 270 10.39 -1.93 33.46
CA ASP A 270 10.09 -0.52 33.58
C ASP A 270 8.93 -0.11 32.66
N ILE A 271 8.06 0.75 33.17
CA ILE A 271 7.06 1.45 32.36
C ILE A 271 7.82 2.09 31.19
N PRO A 272 7.44 1.83 29.92
CA PRO A 272 8.12 2.42 28.78
C PRO A 272 8.21 3.92 28.98
N SER A 273 9.43 4.47 28.87
CA SER A 273 9.67 5.89 29.12
C SER A 273 8.69 6.74 28.31
N ASP A 274 8.19 7.82 28.90
CA ASP A 274 7.31 8.75 28.19
C ASP A 274 7.99 9.34 26.94
N SER A 275 9.33 9.35 26.92
CA SER A 275 10.10 9.64 25.71
C SER A 275 9.85 8.63 24.59
N TRP A 276 9.86 7.32 24.88
CA TRP A 276 9.61 6.26 23.92
C TRP A 276 8.17 6.29 23.38
N LYS A 277 7.19 6.47 24.26
CA LYS A 277 5.78 6.61 23.87
C LYS A 277 5.57 7.80 22.94
N LYS A 278 6.23 8.92 23.22
CA LYS A 278 6.19 10.12 22.37
C LYS A 278 6.80 9.84 20.99
N VAL A 279 8.01 9.26 20.92
CA VAL A 279 8.66 8.90 19.65
C VAL A 279 7.78 7.94 18.83
N ARG A 280 7.17 6.95 19.49
CA ARG A 280 6.25 6.03 18.83
C ARG A 280 5.03 6.74 18.23
N LEU A 281 4.43 7.67 18.96
CA LEU A 281 3.29 8.46 18.51
C LEU A 281 3.68 9.37 17.34
N ASP A 282 4.77 10.10 17.48
CA ASP A 282 5.29 11.01 16.44
C ASP A 282 5.55 10.24 15.14
N ARG A 283 6.19 9.06 15.21
CA ARG A 283 6.37 8.16 14.06
C ARG A 283 5.04 7.76 13.40
N MET A 284 4.02 7.43 14.19
CA MET A 284 2.69 7.05 13.67
C MET A 284 1.98 8.25 13.02
N LEU A 285 2.13 9.44 13.57
CA LEU A 285 1.60 10.68 13.00
C LEU A 285 2.30 11.07 11.70
N VAL A 286 3.62 10.92 11.62
CA VAL A 286 4.38 11.10 10.37
C VAL A 286 3.84 10.18 9.29
N GLU A 287 3.68 8.88 9.58
CA GLU A 287 3.14 7.94 8.59
C GLU A 287 1.70 8.27 8.17
N TYR A 288 0.85 8.70 9.12
CA TYR A 288 -0.50 9.17 8.81
C TYR A 288 -0.48 10.37 7.86
N PHE A 289 0.31 11.40 8.16
CA PHE A 289 0.42 12.59 7.32
C PHE A 289 0.95 12.26 5.92
N LEU A 290 1.92 11.36 5.80
CA LEU A 290 2.40 10.89 4.49
C LEU A 290 1.30 10.21 3.69
N ARG A 291 0.49 9.34 4.32
CA ARG A 291 -0.64 8.65 3.64
C ARG A 291 -1.78 9.58 3.28
N SER A 292 -1.96 10.68 4.00
CA SER A 292 -2.95 11.71 3.72
C SER A 292 -2.47 12.78 2.73
N GLY A 293 -1.24 12.68 2.20
CA GLY A 293 -0.68 13.65 1.26
C GLY A 293 -0.10 14.92 1.92
N PHE A 294 -0.04 14.98 3.26
CA PHE A 294 0.53 16.11 4.00
C PHE A 294 2.05 15.97 4.20
N TYR A 295 2.80 15.86 3.10
CA TYR A 295 4.24 15.57 3.13
C TYR A 295 5.07 16.61 3.90
N GLN A 296 4.80 17.90 3.72
CA GLN A 296 5.57 18.97 4.39
C GLN A 296 5.39 18.94 5.91
N THR A 297 4.17 18.67 6.38
CA THR A 297 3.86 18.52 7.80
C THR A 297 4.55 17.28 8.37
N ALA A 298 4.54 16.18 7.62
CA ALA A 298 5.22 14.94 8.00
C ALA A 298 6.74 15.14 8.14
N ILE A 299 7.38 15.82 7.19
CA ILE A 299 8.81 16.16 7.23
C ILE A 299 9.09 17.04 8.45
N LYS A 300 8.35 18.14 8.60
CA LYS A 300 8.52 19.05 9.76
C LYS A 300 8.34 18.34 11.09
N LEU A 301 7.39 17.40 11.20
CA LEU A 301 7.18 16.64 12.43
C LEU A 301 8.38 15.70 12.71
N ALA A 302 8.89 15.03 11.68
CA ALA A 302 10.07 14.17 11.80
C ALA A 302 11.33 14.96 12.18
N ASP A 303 11.49 16.18 11.64
CA ASP A 303 12.62 17.08 11.93
C ASP A 303 12.46 17.82 13.27
N SER A 304 11.22 18.05 13.72
CA SER A 304 10.93 18.80 14.96
C SER A 304 11.39 18.08 16.24
N GLY A 305 11.75 16.80 16.14
CA GLY A 305 12.49 16.08 17.17
C GLY A 305 13.81 16.76 17.56
N ASN A 306 14.39 17.58 16.66
CA ASN A 306 15.66 18.29 16.85
C ASN A 306 15.52 19.71 17.43
N HIS A 307 14.30 20.23 17.62
CA HIS A 307 14.10 21.66 17.94
C HIS A 307 13.72 21.95 19.41
N ILE A 308 13.78 20.97 20.31
CA ILE A 308 13.60 21.21 21.75
C ILE A 308 14.98 21.11 22.41
N LEU A 309 15.55 22.27 22.78
CA LEU A 309 16.78 22.54 23.56
C LEU A 309 17.92 23.25 22.80
N LEU A 310 17.65 24.43 22.25
CA LEU A 310 18.68 25.44 21.96
C LEU A 310 18.51 26.68 22.85
N THR A 311 18.46 26.49 24.18
CA THR A 311 18.43 27.62 25.13
C THR A 311 19.57 27.64 26.14
N ASN A 312 20.48 26.65 26.16
CA ASN A 312 21.66 26.70 27.01
C ASN A 312 22.92 26.19 26.30
N MET A 313 23.93 27.07 26.25
CA MET A 313 25.19 26.91 25.51
C MET A 313 26.10 25.77 26.04
N THR A 314 25.79 25.22 27.21
CA THR A 314 26.62 24.21 27.90
C THR A 314 26.30 22.76 27.52
N SER A 315 25.30 22.50 26.66
CA SER A 315 24.84 21.14 26.33
C SER A 315 25.32 20.61 24.98
N ILE A 316 26.21 21.32 24.28
CA ILE A 316 26.65 21.01 22.90
C ILE A 316 27.34 19.63 22.78
N ILE A 317 27.93 19.11 23.85
CA ILE A 317 28.69 17.84 23.81
C ILE A 317 27.79 16.62 24.10
N ILE A 318 26.71 16.77 24.86
CA ILE A 318 25.72 15.68 25.08
C ILE A 318 24.65 15.65 23.97
N PHE A 319 24.42 16.78 23.30
CA PHE A 319 23.43 16.94 22.23
C PHE A 319 23.68 16.00 21.02
N ASN A 320 24.94 15.71 20.67
CA ASN A 320 25.24 14.85 19.53
C ASN A 320 25.08 13.34 19.78
N ILE A 321 24.91 12.91 21.04
CA ILE A 321 24.82 11.47 21.39
C ILE A 321 23.35 10.99 21.42
N TYR A 322 22.38 11.90 21.54
CA TYR A 322 20.93 11.60 21.60
C TYR A 322 20.12 12.33 20.52
N ASN A 323 20.67 12.48 19.30
CA ASN A 323 19.94 13.03 18.15
C ASN A 323 18.61 12.27 17.95
N ARG A 324 17.49 12.96 18.16
CA ARG A 324 16.12 12.45 18.01
C ARG A 324 15.67 12.52 16.55
N ASP A 325 16.47 11.93 15.67
CA ASP A 325 16.11 11.80 14.26
C ASP A 325 15.09 10.67 14.09
N ILE A 326 13.80 11.01 14.24
CA ILE A 326 12.68 10.09 13.98
C ILE A 326 12.63 9.72 12.48
N THR A 327 13.33 10.48 11.63
CA THR A 327 13.49 10.25 10.20
C THR A 327 13.86 8.80 9.89
N ASP A 328 14.85 8.22 10.58
CA ASP A 328 15.29 6.83 10.40
C ASP A 328 14.21 5.79 10.74
N LEU A 329 13.31 6.13 11.67
CA LEU A 329 12.19 5.30 12.09
C LEU A 329 10.96 5.41 11.17
N THR A 330 11.02 6.29 10.16
CA THR A 330 9.91 6.60 9.27
C THR A 330 10.22 6.22 7.83
N ASN A 331 9.17 6.10 7.00
CA ASN A 331 9.31 5.74 5.59
C ASN A 331 9.25 6.99 4.67
N ILE A 332 9.66 8.16 5.14
CA ILE A 332 9.52 9.45 4.43
C ILE A 332 10.07 9.37 3.02
N HIS A 333 11.31 8.90 2.83
CA HIS A 333 11.93 8.79 1.52
C HIS A 333 11.10 7.96 0.52
N LEU A 334 10.47 6.88 0.96
CA LEU A 334 9.63 6.03 0.09
C LEU A 334 8.38 6.78 -0.37
N PHE A 335 7.75 7.55 0.53
CA PHE A 335 6.58 8.36 0.19
C PHE A 335 6.93 9.56 -0.68
N LEU A 336 8.13 10.12 -0.57
CA LEU A 336 8.59 11.19 -1.47
C LEU A 336 8.80 10.69 -2.90
N VAL A 337 9.33 9.47 -3.08
CA VAL A 337 9.40 8.84 -4.40
C VAL A 337 8.00 8.61 -4.98
N ALA A 338 7.04 8.18 -4.14
CA ALA A 338 5.65 8.04 -4.58
C ALA A 338 5.02 9.39 -4.96
N LYS A 339 5.26 10.43 -4.16
CA LYS A 339 4.80 11.79 -4.45
C LYS A 339 5.33 12.31 -5.79
N GLU A 340 6.60 12.09 -6.08
CA GLU A 340 7.20 12.51 -7.35
C GLU A 340 6.49 11.84 -8.55
N VAL A 341 6.14 10.56 -8.42
CA VAL A 341 5.34 9.87 -9.44
C VAL A 341 3.94 10.47 -9.53
N GLU A 342 3.30 10.81 -8.42
CA GLU A 342 1.98 11.47 -8.41
C GLU A 342 2.01 12.86 -9.07
N ASP A 343 3.03 13.67 -8.78
CA ASP A 343 3.23 15.00 -9.35
C ASP A 343 3.43 14.91 -10.88
N ASP A 344 4.25 13.96 -11.36
CA ASP A 344 4.43 13.69 -12.79
C ASP A 344 3.12 13.24 -13.46
N LEU A 345 2.37 12.34 -12.82
CA LEU A 345 1.08 11.87 -13.35
C LEU A 345 0.05 13.01 -13.43
N ALA A 346 0.06 13.95 -12.48
CA ALA A 346 -0.76 15.16 -12.53
C ALA A 346 -0.40 16.07 -13.72
N LEU A 347 0.89 16.09 -14.10
CA LEU A 347 1.40 16.75 -15.30
C LEU A 347 1.19 15.93 -16.59
N LYS A 348 0.53 14.77 -16.50
CA LYS A 348 0.31 13.80 -17.58
C LYS A 348 1.60 13.17 -18.13
N ASP A 349 2.66 13.18 -17.33
CA ASP A 349 3.88 12.42 -17.61
C ASP A 349 3.80 11.05 -16.91
N VAL A 350 3.92 9.99 -17.70
CA VAL A 350 3.86 8.59 -17.23
C VAL A 350 5.23 7.93 -17.17
N THR A 351 6.30 8.64 -17.54
CA THR A 351 7.65 8.10 -17.70
C THR A 351 8.20 7.49 -16.41
N LYS A 352 8.14 8.22 -15.29
CA LYS A 352 8.61 7.71 -13.99
C LYS A 352 7.73 6.58 -13.46
N CYS A 353 6.41 6.64 -13.67
CA CYS A 353 5.50 5.57 -13.28
C CYS A 353 5.82 4.27 -14.04
N LEU A 354 6.07 4.36 -15.35
CA LEU A 354 6.44 3.21 -16.18
C LEU A 354 7.81 2.64 -15.81
N ALA A 355 8.79 3.49 -15.49
CA ALA A 355 10.08 3.04 -14.95
C ALA A 355 9.89 2.26 -13.63
N TRP A 356 9.04 2.76 -12.73
CA TRP A 356 8.69 2.05 -11.51
C TRP A 356 7.97 0.72 -11.78
N CYS A 357 7.05 0.67 -12.76
CA CYS A 357 6.40 -0.57 -13.17
C CYS A 357 7.40 -1.59 -13.69
N HIS A 358 8.37 -1.16 -14.50
CA HIS A 358 9.43 -2.02 -15.01
C HIS A 358 10.27 -2.63 -13.88
N ASP A 359 10.70 -1.81 -12.93
CA ASP A 359 11.50 -2.25 -11.77
C ASP A 359 10.77 -3.24 -10.87
N ASN A 360 9.44 -3.15 -10.82
CA ASN A 360 8.59 -3.98 -9.96
C ASN A 360 7.79 -5.04 -10.73
N LYS A 361 8.08 -5.26 -12.02
CA LYS A 361 7.29 -6.11 -12.93
C LYS A 361 6.97 -7.50 -12.39
N SER A 362 7.95 -8.15 -11.75
CA SER A 362 7.75 -9.49 -11.19
C SER A 362 6.79 -9.51 -9.99
N LYS A 363 6.78 -8.47 -9.15
CA LYS A 363 5.81 -8.34 -8.06
C LYS A 363 4.42 -7.99 -8.63
N LEU A 364 4.36 -7.06 -9.59
CA LEU A 364 3.10 -6.66 -10.24
C LEU A 364 2.40 -7.82 -10.93
N ARG A 365 3.15 -8.69 -11.63
CA ARG A 365 2.59 -9.91 -12.24
C ARG A 365 2.02 -10.88 -11.22
N LYS A 366 2.69 -11.06 -10.07
CA LYS A 366 2.17 -11.93 -8.98
C LYS A 366 0.87 -11.38 -8.38
N MET A 367 0.74 -10.05 -8.31
CA MET A 367 -0.47 -9.38 -7.82
C MET A 367 -1.54 -9.22 -8.91
N LYS A 368 -1.28 -9.63 -10.16
CA LYS A 368 -2.14 -9.38 -11.32
C LYS A 368 -2.55 -7.91 -11.46
N SER A 369 -1.61 -7.00 -11.22
CA SER A 369 -1.88 -5.55 -11.29
C SER A 369 -2.02 -5.08 -12.75
N THR A 370 -3.03 -4.25 -13.01
CA THR A 370 -3.29 -3.62 -14.31
C THR A 370 -2.50 -2.33 -14.53
N LEU A 371 -1.73 -1.86 -13.53
CA LEU A 371 -1.13 -0.52 -13.54
C LEU A 371 -0.25 -0.26 -14.78
N GLU A 372 0.59 -1.22 -15.18
CA GLU A 372 1.43 -1.08 -16.38
C GLU A 372 0.56 -0.91 -17.63
N PHE A 373 -0.52 -1.69 -17.75
CA PHE A 373 -1.49 -1.58 -18.85
C PHE A 373 -2.18 -0.21 -18.85
N ASP A 374 -2.65 0.26 -17.68
CA ASP A 374 -3.32 1.55 -17.55
C ASP A 374 -2.40 2.72 -17.94
N MET A 375 -1.12 2.66 -17.59
CA MET A 375 -0.12 3.66 -18.01
C MET A 375 0.13 3.63 -19.52
N ARG A 376 0.24 2.45 -20.14
CA ARG A 376 0.37 2.32 -21.61
C ARG A 376 -0.88 2.81 -22.33
N LEU A 377 -2.05 2.53 -21.79
CA LEU A 377 -3.31 3.04 -22.31
C LEU A 377 -3.36 4.58 -22.25
N GLN A 378 -2.86 5.17 -21.16
CA GLN A 378 -2.76 6.63 -21.04
C GLN A 378 -1.80 7.24 -22.06
N GLU A 379 -0.62 6.64 -22.31
CA GLU A 379 0.29 7.07 -23.39
C GLU A 379 -0.42 7.08 -24.75
N PHE A 380 -1.16 6.02 -25.06
CA PHE A 380 -1.93 5.89 -26.29
C PHE A 380 -2.99 7.01 -26.42
N ILE A 381 -3.74 7.29 -25.36
CA ILE A 381 -4.75 8.37 -25.33
C ILE A 381 -4.08 9.74 -25.55
N GLU A 382 -2.94 10.00 -24.93
CA GLU A 382 -2.23 11.28 -25.09
C GLU A 382 -1.64 11.45 -26.52
N LEU A 383 -1.23 10.36 -27.18
CA LEU A 383 -0.84 10.39 -28.60
C LEU A 383 -2.02 10.75 -29.51
N ILE A 384 -3.20 10.21 -29.24
CA ILE A 384 -4.43 10.54 -29.99
C ILE A 384 -4.80 12.01 -29.78
N LYS A 385 -4.77 12.50 -28.53
CA LYS A 385 -5.05 13.92 -28.23
C LYS A 385 -4.09 14.88 -28.93
N LYS A 386 -2.83 14.49 -29.13
CA LYS A 386 -1.82 15.24 -29.90
C LYS A 386 -1.98 15.06 -31.43
N ASN A 387 -3.03 14.40 -31.89
CA ASN A 387 -3.31 14.06 -33.29
C ASN A 387 -2.20 13.23 -33.98
N LYS A 388 -1.39 12.49 -33.20
CA LYS A 388 -0.32 11.60 -33.70
C LYS A 388 -0.82 10.17 -33.89
N LYS A 389 -1.84 9.98 -34.74
CA LYS A 389 -2.55 8.69 -34.91
C LYS A 389 -1.63 7.54 -35.32
N MET A 390 -0.67 7.77 -36.21
CA MET A 390 0.27 6.74 -36.66
C MET A 390 1.19 6.27 -35.53
N ASP A 391 1.63 7.18 -34.66
CA ASP A 391 2.43 6.86 -33.49
C ASP A 391 1.62 6.07 -32.47
N ALA A 392 0.35 6.46 -32.26
CA ALA A 392 -0.58 5.74 -31.40
C ALA A 392 -0.81 4.29 -31.87
N ILE A 393 -0.99 4.08 -33.18
CA ILE A 393 -1.13 2.73 -33.75
C ILE A 393 0.14 1.88 -33.54
N ARG A 394 1.32 2.47 -33.77
CA ARG A 394 2.60 1.78 -33.53
C ARG A 394 2.77 1.43 -32.05
N HIS A 395 2.42 2.34 -31.15
CA HIS A 395 2.45 2.14 -29.71
C HIS A 395 1.49 1.02 -29.27
N ALA A 396 0.24 1.07 -29.71
CA ALA A 396 -0.77 0.06 -29.36
C ALA A 396 -0.35 -1.35 -29.81
N ARG A 397 0.19 -1.49 -31.02
CA ARG A 397 0.72 -2.79 -31.51
C ARG A 397 1.87 -3.32 -30.66
N LYS A 398 2.70 -2.43 -30.10
CA LYS A 398 3.87 -2.81 -29.31
C LYS A 398 3.53 -3.13 -27.85
N HIS A 399 2.56 -2.42 -27.27
CA HIS A 399 2.34 -2.40 -25.82
C HIS A 399 0.94 -2.81 -25.37
N LEU A 400 -0.07 -2.79 -26.24
CA LEU A 400 -1.46 -3.13 -25.92
C LEU A 400 -1.92 -4.43 -26.59
N ALA A 401 -1.06 -5.07 -27.39
CA ALA A 401 -1.30 -6.37 -27.99
C ALA A 401 -1.09 -7.49 -26.95
N THR A 402 -1.98 -7.57 -25.97
CA THR A 402 -1.96 -8.61 -24.92
C THR A 402 -3.03 -9.69 -25.21
N GLU A 403 -2.78 -10.94 -24.82
CA GLU A 403 -3.71 -12.08 -24.99
C GLU A 403 -4.83 -12.12 -23.93
N ASP A 404 -4.85 -11.19 -22.97
CA ASP A 404 -5.81 -11.17 -21.87
C ASP A 404 -7.19 -10.65 -22.33
N GLN A 405 -8.20 -11.54 -22.33
CA GLN A 405 -9.58 -11.22 -22.75
C GLN A 405 -10.23 -10.08 -21.95
N GLU A 406 -9.90 -9.91 -20.66
CA GLU A 406 -10.44 -8.83 -19.83
C GLU A 406 -10.00 -7.45 -20.34
N GLN A 407 -8.74 -7.31 -20.76
CA GLN A 407 -8.18 -6.06 -21.26
C GLN A 407 -8.62 -5.75 -22.69
N LEU A 408 -8.95 -6.79 -23.48
CA LEU A 408 -9.36 -6.65 -24.88
C LEU A 408 -10.55 -5.69 -25.06
N SER A 409 -11.56 -5.77 -24.19
CA SER A 409 -12.72 -4.87 -24.22
C SER A 409 -12.32 -3.39 -24.09
N THR A 410 -11.35 -3.11 -23.20
CA THR A 410 -10.84 -1.77 -22.97
C THR A 410 -9.98 -1.30 -24.14
N VAL A 411 -9.16 -2.19 -24.71
CA VAL A 411 -8.36 -1.88 -25.92
C VAL A 411 -9.29 -1.59 -27.11
N GLN A 412 -10.35 -2.37 -27.34
CA GLN A 412 -11.32 -2.12 -28.40
C GLN A 412 -11.97 -0.74 -28.27
N ARG A 413 -12.39 -0.37 -27.05
CA ARG A 413 -12.94 0.96 -26.78
C ARG A 413 -11.92 2.07 -27.02
N ALA A 414 -10.66 1.84 -26.65
CA ALA A 414 -9.58 2.79 -26.91
C ALA A 414 -9.29 2.93 -28.42
N MET A 415 -9.31 1.84 -29.17
CA MET A 415 -9.12 1.85 -30.63
C MET A 415 -10.20 2.66 -31.35
N ALA A 416 -11.43 2.71 -30.82
CA ALA A 416 -12.49 3.57 -31.36
C ALA A 416 -12.10 5.06 -31.36
N LEU A 417 -11.24 5.51 -30.43
CA LEU A 417 -10.73 6.89 -30.38
C LEU A 417 -9.84 7.26 -31.58
N LEU A 418 -9.39 6.30 -32.38
CA LEU A 418 -8.69 6.59 -33.65
C LEU A 418 -9.66 7.11 -34.72
N VAL A 419 -10.91 6.64 -34.67
CA VAL A 419 -11.97 6.97 -35.62
C VAL A 419 -12.67 8.26 -35.20
N PHE A 420 -13.03 8.37 -33.91
CA PHE A 420 -13.72 9.53 -33.37
C PHE A 420 -12.72 10.65 -33.03
N PRO A 421 -12.75 11.79 -33.73
CA PRO A 421 -11.87 12.91 -33.39
C PRO A 421 -12.24 13.52 -32.02
N THR A 422 -11.33 14.28 -31.41
CA THR A 422 -11.54 14.84 -30.05
C THR A 422 -12.66 15.87 -29.96
N ASP A 423 -13.07 16.42 -31.10
CA ASP A 423 -14.19 17.34 -31.28
C ASP A 423 -15.50 16.60 -31.62
N THR A 424 -15.53 15.26 -31.58
CA THR A 424 -16.75 14.48 -31.84
C THR A 424 -17.86 14.94 -30.89
N ILE A 425 -18.88 15.54 -31.47
CA ILE A 425 -20.07 15.97 -30.76
C ILE A 425 -20.94 14.72 -30.52
N ILE A 426 -20.93 14.22 -29.30
CA ILE A 426 -21.83 13.13 -28.90
C ILE A 426 -23.15 13.78 -28.49
N SER A 427 -24.20 13.59 -29.31
CA SER A 427 -25.51 14.26 -29.18
C SER A 427 -26.07 14.31 -27.74
N PRO A 428 -26.09 13.21 -26.97
CA PRO A 428 -26.47 13.24 -25.55
C PRO A 428 -25.64 14.19 -24.67
N TYR A 429 -24.33 14.27 -24.89
CA TYR A 429 -23.45 15.17 -24.12
C TYR A 429 -23.65 16.63 -24.54
N LEU A 430 -23.87 16.89 -25.83
CA LEU A 430 -24.20 18.23 -26.30
C LEU A 430 -25.54 18.69 -25.72
N ALA A 431 -26.58 17.85 -25.76
CA ALA A 431 -27.88 18.16 -25.20
C ALA A 431 -27.78 18.47 -23.69
N LEU A 432 -26.99 17.68 -22.95
CA LEU A 432 -26.71 17.92 -21.53
C LEU A 432 -25.97 19.25 -21.31
N GLN A 433 -24.92 19.54 -22.07
CA GLN A 433 -24.17 20.79 -21.95
C GLN A 433 -25.03 22.01 -22.32
N VAL A 434 -25.82 21.94 -23.37
CA VAL A 434 -26.76 23.01 -23.76
C VAL A 434 -27.80 23.22 -22.68
N GLY A 435 -28.38 22.14 -22.13
CA GLY A 435 -29.33 22.21 -21.01
C GLY A 435 -28.71 22.83 -19.76
N LEU A 436 -27.48 22.42 -19.39
CA LEU A 436 -26.74 23.00 -18.27
C LEU A 436 -26.43 24.49 -18.51
N SER A 437 -26.04 24.88 -19.73
CA SER A 437 -25.77 26.28 -20.07
C SER A 437 -27.03 27.15 -20.00
N ALA A 438 -28.19 26.61 -20.42
CA ALA A 438 -29.48 27.30 -20.33
C ALA A 438 -29.96 27.51 -18.88
N LEU A 439 -29.47 26.71 -17.93
CA LEU A 439 -29.81 26.80 -16.50
C LEU A 439 -28.72 27.47 -15.65
N LYS A 440 -27.48 27.52 -16.15
CA LYS A 440 -26.32 27.98 -15.40
C LYS A 440 -26.43 29.48 -15.12
N THR A 441 -26.30 29.85 -13.85
CA THR A 441 -26.21 31.25 -13.43
C THR A 441 -24.94 31.46 -12.60
N PRO A 442 -24.48 32.71 -12.42
CA PRO A 442 -23.37 33.01 -11.51
C PRO A 442 -23.58 32.51 -10.07
N MET A 443 -24.85 32.34 -9.65
CA MET A 443 -25.19 31.87 -8.30
C MET A 443 -24.83 30.39 -8.07
N CYS A 444 -24.70 29.58 -9.14
CA CYS A 444 -24.36 28.16 -9.05
C CYS A 444 -22.95 27.88 -8.50
N TYR A 445 -22.06 28.89 -8.47
CA TYR A 445 -20.67 28.77 -8.02
C TYR A 445 -20.38 29.50 -6.71
N ARG A 446 -21.42 29.94 -5.99
CA ARG A 446 -21.29 30.46 -4.62
C ARG A 446 -21.00 29.34 -3.60
N SER A 447 -20.86 29.73 -2.33
CA SER A 447 -20.68 28.81 -1.21
C SER A 447 -21.76 27.72 -1.21
N VAL A 448 -21.42 26.49 -0.80
CA VAL A 448 -22.34 25.34 -0.91
C VAL A 448 -23.66 25.58 -0.17
N LYS A 449 -23.63 26.35 0.93
CA LYS A 449 -24.81 26.71 1.74
C LYS A 449 -25.76 27.69 1.04
N GLU A 450 -25.28 28.42 0.03
CA GLU A 450 -26.07 29.41 -0.72
C GLU A 450 -26.63 28.88 -2.04
N ARG A 451 -26.25 27.66 -2.42
CA ARG A 451 -26.72 27.03 -3.67
C ARG A 451 -28.16 26.57 -3.53
N ASN A 452 -28.92 26.68 -4.61
CA ASN A 452 -30.24 26.08 -4.67
C ASN A 452 -30.11 24.55 -4.75
N THR A 453 -30.70 23.83 -3.80
CA THR A 453 -30.71 22.36 -3.73
C THR A 453 -31.51 21.72 -4.87
N GLU A 454 -32.47 22.44 -5.44
CA GLU A 454 -33.29 21.97 -6.56
C GLU A 454 -32.68 22.33 -7.93
N CYS A 455 -31.57 23.06 -7.97
CA CYS A 455 -30.93 23.44 -9.22
C CYS A 455 -30.07 22.29 -9.77
N PRO A 456 -30.36 21.76 -10.97
CA PRO A 456 -29.57 20.67 -11.55
C PRO A 456 -28.10 21.05 -11.76
N VAL A 457 -27.79 22.33 -11.99
CA VAL A 457 -26.41 22.82 -12.18
C VAL A 457 -25.63 22.89 -10.86
N CYS A 458 -26.32 22.97 -9.71
CA CYS A 458 -25.68 23.02 -8.39
C CYS A 458 -25.24 21.63 -7.89
N GLU A 459 -25.77 20.56 -8.49
CA GLU A 459 -25.39 19.18 -8.18
C GLU A 459 -23.89 18.95 -8.47
N PRO A 460 -23.08 18.38 -7.55
CA PRO A 460 -21.62 18.39 -7.65
C PRO A 460 -21.06 17.87 -8.98
N CYS A 461 -21.61 16.78 -9.51
CA CYS A 461 -21.17 16.18 -10.77
C CYS A 461 -21.45 17.09 -11.97
N LEU A 462 -22.64 17.68 -12.02
CA LEU A 462 -23.08 18.56 -13.11
C LEU A 462 -22.45 19.95 -13.01
N ASN A 463 -22.18 20.43 -11.79
CA ASN A 463 -21.50 21.70 -11.52
C ASN A 463 -20.09 21.74 -12.11
N ASN A 464 -19.35 20.63 -11.98
CA ASN A 464 -18.02 20.46 -12.58
C ASN A 464 -18.09 20.47 -14.11
N LEU A 465 -19.06 19.74 -14.69
CA LEU A 465 -19.27 19.72 -16.15
C LEU A 465 -19.65 21.11 -16.69
N ALA A 466 -20.46 21.85 -15.94
CA ALA A 466 -20.93 23.17 -16.33
C ALA A 466 -19.90 24.29 -16.13
N LYS A 467 -18.74 24.04 -15.49
CA LYS A 467 -17.78 25.08 -15.06
C LYS A 467 -17.36 26.01 -16.19
N ASN A 468 -17.08 25.46 -17.37
CA ASN A 468 -16.58 26.20 -18.53
C ASN A 468 -17.70 26.59 -19.52
N LEU A 469 -18.96 26.28 -19.24
CA LEU A 469 -20.09 26.62 -20.10
C LEU A 469 -20.50 28.09 -19.92
N PRO A 470 -21.11 28.75 -20.93
CA PRO A 470 -21.63 30.10 -20.77
C PRO A 470 -22.82 30.12 -19.79
N ASN A 471 -23.02 31.27 -19.14
CA ASN A 471 -24.19 31.49 -18.29
C ASN A 471 -25.44 31.74 -19.15
N ALA A 472 -26.59 31.34 -18.63
CA ALA A 472 -27.88 31.60 -19.22
C ALA A 472 -28.12 33.11 -19.35
N HIS A 473 -28.60 33.54 -20.53
CA HIS A 473 -29.07 34.90 -20.74
C HIS A 473 -30.55 35.00 -20.41
N CYS A 474 -30.88 35.45 -19.20
CA CYS A 474 -32.27 35.67 -18.78
C CYS A 474 -32.72 37.08 -19.19
N SER A 475 -33.68 37.18 -20.11
CA SER A 475 -34.28 38.47 -20.50
C SER A 475 -35.11 39.11 -19.38
N HIS A 476 -35.68 38.28 -18.51
CA HIS A 476 -36.49 38.71 -17.37
C HIS A 476 -36.09 37.90 -16.13
N SER A 477 -35.65 38.56 -15.08
CA SER A 477 -35.43 37.93 -13.77
C SER A 477 -36.77 37.78 -13.05
N ARG A 478 -37.04 36.58 -12.52
CA ARG A 478 -38.17 36.32 -11.62
C ARG A 478 -37.61 35.96 -10.26
N LEU A 479 -38.09 36.62 -9.21
CA LEU A 479 -37.75 36.24 -7.84
C LEU A 479 -38.68 35.13 -7.38
N ILE A 480 -38.12 34.12 -6.72
CA ILE A 480 -38.84 32.97 -6.19
C ILE A 480 -38.66 32.94 -4.68
N CYS A 481 -39.73 32.72 -3.95
CA CYS A 481 -39.71 32.59 -2.50
C CYS A 481 -38.95 31.32 -2.08
N HIS A 482 -37.98 31.46 -1.17
CA HIS A 482 -37.16 30.34 -0.71
C HIS A 482 -37.92 29.29 0.12
N ILE A 483 -39.04 29.67 0.75
CA ILE A 483 -39.83 28.76 1.59
C ILE A 483 -40.87 28.01 0.73
N THR A 484 -41.63 28.74 -0.09
CA THR A 484 -42.77 28.18 -0.83
C THR A 484 -42.45 27.76 -2.26
N GLY A 485 -41.32 28.20 -2.83
CA GLY A 485 -41.00 28.00 -4.25
C GLY A 485 -41.91 28.78 -5.21
N THR A 486 -42.81 29.63 -4.69
CA THR A 486 -43.74 30.44 -5.50
C THR A 486 -43.10 31.77 -5.92
N PRO A 487 -43.47 32.33 -7.08
CA PRO A 487 -42.94 33.61 -7.54
C PRO A 487 -43.31 34.75 -6.58
N LEU A 488 -42.38 35.67 -6.37
CA LEU A 488 -42.62 36.94 -5.68
C LEU A 488 -43.18 37.93 -6.69
N ASN A 489 -44.44 38.31 -6.51
CA ASN A 489 -45.20 39.15 -7.42
C ASN A 489 -46.24 39.98 -6.65
N GLU A 490 -47.18 40.60 -7.35
CA GLU A 490 -48.25 41.42 -6.75
C GLU A 490 -49.16 40.64 -5.78
N HIS A 491 -49.27 39.32 -5.94
CA HIS A 491 -50.07 38.44 -5.09
C HIS A 491 -49.26 37.76 -3.97
N ASN A 492 -47.93 37.87 -4.02
CA ASN A 492 -47.01 37.35 -3.01
C ASN A 492 -45.80 38.29 -2.89
N PRO A 493 -45.99 39.49 -2.32
CA PRO A 493 -44.94 40.51 -2.29
C PRO A 493 -43.76 40.06 -1.42
N PRO A 494 -42.54 40.51 -1.75
CA PRO A 494 -41.37 40.22 -0.94
C PRO A 494 -41.38 40.99 0.39
N LEU A 495 -41.15 40.28 1.49
CA LEU A 495 -40.93 40.80 2.84
C LEU A 495 -39.51 40.49 3.30
N MET A 496 -38.84 41.46 3.93
CA MET A 496 -37.49 41.34 4.47
C MET A 496 -37.53 41.22 5.99
N LEU A 497 -36.84 40.21 6.53
CA LEU A 497 -36.58 40.07 7.96
C LEU A 497 -35.50 41.07 8.43
N PRO A 498 -35.41 41.38 9.73
CA PRO A 498 -34.39 42.30 10.27
C PRO A 498 -32.93 41.92 9.97
N ASN A 499 -32.64 40.64 9.69
CA ASN A 499 -31.32 40.17 9.25
C ASN A 499 -31.05 40.34 7.75
N GLY A 500 -31.96 40.96 7.00
CA GLY A 500 -31.80 41.28 5.58
C GLY A 500 -32.23 40.18 4.60
N TYR A 501 -32.72 39.03 5.07
CA TYR A 501 -33.22 37.97 4.17
C TYR A 501 -34.66 38.22 3.73
N VAL A 502 -34.93 37.96 2.45
CA VAL A 502 -36.23 38.22 1.81
C VAL A 502 -37.00 36.93 1.53
N TYR A 503 -38.28 36.92 1.88
CA TYR A 503 -39.24 35.82 1.69
C TYR A 503 -40.58 36.36 1.17
N GLY A 504 -41.47 35.49 0.70
CA GLY A 504 -42.80 35.91 0.27
C GLY A 504 -43.76 36.12 1.45
N GLU A 505 -44.63 37.13 1.36
CA GLU A 505 -45.65 37.43 2.38
C GLU A 505 -46.49 36.20 2.72
N GLN A 506 -46.93 35.41 1.71
CA GLN A 506 -47.72 34.20 1.94
C GLN A 506 -47.00 33.18 2.84
N ALA A 507 -45.68 33.06 2.68
CA ALA A 507 -44.87 32.13 3.46
C ALA A 507 -44.69 32.59 4.91
N LEU A 508 -44.43 33.88 5.10
CA LEU A 508 -44.20 34.45 6.43
C LEU A 508 -45.50 34.56 7.23
N VAL A 509 -46.62 34.90 6.59
CA VAL A 509 -47.95 34.93 7.24
C VAL A 509 -48.30 33.53 7.73
N LYS A 510 -48.20 32.51 6.86
CA LYS A 510 -48.47 31.13 7.25
C LYS A 510 -47.58 30.68 8.43
N MET A 511 -46.30 31.04 8.40
CA MET A 511 -45.38 30.71 9.48
C MET A 511 -45.72 31.45 10.79
N ALA A 512 -46.14 32.71 10.71
CA ALA A 512 -46.55 33.48 11.86
C ALA A 512 -47.85 32.93 12.48
N ASP A 513 -48.81 32.53 11.65
CA ASP A 513 -50.08 31.92 12.10
C ASP A 513 -49.84 30.60 12.84
N GLU A 514 -48.85 29.82 12.42
CA GLU A 514 -48.46 28.56 13.06
C GLU A 514 -47.60 28.73 14.32
N ASN A 515 -46.97 29.90 14.53
CA ASN A 515 -45.99 30.14 15.60
C ASN A 515 -46.31 31.40 16.43
N ASP A 516 -47.58 31.64 16.77
CA ASP A 516 -48.02 32.74 17.65
C ASP A 516 -47.46 34.13 17.26
N GLY A 517 -47.44 34.42 15.95
CA GLY A 517 -46.97 35.70 15.41
C GLY A 517 -45.45 35.81 15.22
N GLN A 518 -44.70 34.72 15.40
CA GLN A 518 -43.25 34.66 15.20
C GLN A 518 -42.87 34.00 13.88
N VAL A 519 -41.78 34.47 13.27
CA VAL A 519 -41.21 33.89 12.05
C VAL A 519 -39.76 33.48 12.30
N ILE A 520 -39.43 32.27 11.88
CA ILE A 520 -38.10 31.67 12.04
C ILE A 520 -37.40 31.72 10.68
N CYS A 521 -36.27 32.42 10.60
CA CYS A 521 -35.46 32.47 9.39
C CYS A 521 -34.92 31.06 9.06
N PRO A 522 -35.26 30.45 7.92
CA PRO A 522 -34.78 29.10 7.58
C PRO A 522 -33.25 28.98 7.48
N ARG A 523 -32.58 30.10 7.15
CA ARG A 523 -31.14 30.18 6.87
C ARG A 523 -30.30 30.41 8.13
N THR A 524 -30.71 31.35 8.99
CA THR A 524 -29.97 31.72 10.20
C THR A 524 -30.53 31.09 11.48
N LYS A 525 -31.77 30.58 11.43
CA LYS A 525 -32.54 30.07 12.58
C LYS A 525 -32.87 31.13 13.64
N GLU A 526 -32.66 32.40 13.32
CA GLU A 526 -33.09 33.52 14.16
C GLU A 526 -34.60 33.70 14.11
N ILE A 527 -35.18 34.17 15.22
CA ILE A 527 -36.62 34.34 15.40
C ILE A 527 -36.93 35.82 15.48
N TYR A 528 -37.90 36.26 14.68
CA TYR A 528 -38.38 37.65 14.66
C TYR A 528 -39.90 37.68 14.77
N PRO A 529 -40.50 38.70 15.40
CA PRO A 529 -41.94 38.88 15.33
C PRO A 529 -42.33 39.36 13.92
N PHE A 530 -43.45 38.87 13.39
CA PHE A 530 -43.88 39.17 12.02
C PHE A 530 -44.00 40.67 11.72
N ARG A 531 -44.40 41.46 12.73
CA ARG A 531 -44.50 42.94 12.64
C ARG A 531 -43.20 43.67 12.30
N ASP A 532 -42.05 43.05 12.54
CA ASP A 532 -40.73 43.64 12.24
C ASP A 532 -40.29 43.36 10.79
N CYS A 533 -41.11 42.66 10.00
CA CYS A 533 -40.83 42.40 8.60
C CYS A 533 -41.18 43.61 7.73
N GLU A 534 -40.27 44.05 6.87
CA GLU A 534 -40.47 45.20 5.99
C GLU A 534 -40.83 44.79 4.56
N LYS A 535 -41.78 45.49 3.92
CA LYS A 535 -42.10 45.29 2.50
C LYS A 535 -40.97 45.79 1.62
N VAL A 536 -40.51 44.95 0.70
CA VAL A 536 -39.47 45.27 -0.27
C VAL A 536 -40.06 45.40 -1.67
N TYR A 537 -39.47 46.26 -2.49
CA TYR A 537 -39.85 46.44 -3.89
C TYR A 537 -38.66 46.16 -4.80
N VAL A 538 -38.90 45.42 -5.88
CA VAL A 538 -37.88 45.12 -6.89
C VAL A 538 -37.87 46.23 -7.92
N ILE A 539 -36.73 46.90 -8.10
CA ILE A 539 -36.55 47.94 -9.10
C ILE A 539 -35.71 47.38 -10.24
N VAL A 540 -36.28 47.39 -11.45
CA VAL A 540 -35.54 47.05 -12.67
C VAL A 540 -34.82 48.30 -13.16
N ILE A 541 -33.51 48.34 -13.00
CA ILE A 541 -32.68 49.43 -13.53
C ILE A 541 -32.23 49.03 -14.93
N HIS A 542 -32.73 49.73 -15.95
CA HIS A 542 -32.24 49.58 -17.31
C HIS A 542 -30.98 50.42 -17.49
N ALA A 543 -29.82 49.78 -17.57
CA ALA A 543 -28.58 50.43 -17.99
C ALA A 543 -28.51 50.47 -19.52
N LYS A 544 -28.47 51.67 -20.10
CA LYS A 544 -28.19 51.85 -21.54
C LYS A 544 -26.75 52.33 -21.71
N LEU A 545 -25.96 51.55 -22.45
CA LEU A 545 -24.65 51.98 -22.95
C LEU A 545 -24.87 52.94 -24.13
N ARG A 546 -24.54 54.22 -23.93
CA ARG A 546 -24.41 55.21 -25.01
C ARG A 546 -22.99 55.79 -24.95
N ASN A 547 -22.25 55.69 -26.06
CA ASN A 547 -20.92 56.26 -26.24
C ASN A 547 -19.90 55.89 -25.13
N GLY A 548 -19.84 54.62 -24.74
CA GLY A 548 -18.85 54.13 -23.77
C GLY A 548 -19.08 54.55 -22.30
N THR A 549 -20.12 55.32 -22.02
CA THR A 549 -20.52 55.71 -20.66
C THR A 549 -21.77 54.95 -20.22
N LEU A 550 -21.71 54.31 -19.05
CA LEU A 550 -22.83 53.61 -18.44
C LEU A 550 -23.76 54.62 -17.76
N ASN A 551 -24.91 54.91 -18.36
CA ASN A 551 -25.92 55.78 -17.77
C ASN A 551 -27.02 54.93 -17.13
N PHE A 552 -27.16 55.05 -15.81
CA PHE A 552 -28.26 54.45 -15.05
C PHE A 552 -29.43 55.43 -15.00
N VAL A 553 -30.59 55.03 -15.53
CA VAL A 553 -31.84 55.78 -15.34
C VAL A 553 -32.63 55.08 -14.24
N PRO A 554 -32.71 55.64 -13.02
CA PRO A 554 -33.52 55.05 -11.97
C PRO A 554 -35.00 55.25 -12.32
N SER A 555 -35.77 54.16 -12.41
CA SER A 555 -37.21 54.30 -12.21
C SER A 555 -37.42 54.61 -10.72
N LYS A 556 -38.25 55.62 -10.42
CA LYS A 556 -38.34 56.23 -9.09
C LYS A 556 -38.54 55.19 -7.98
N THR A 557 -37.91 55.46 -6.83
CA THR A 557 -38.04 54.86 -5.47
C THR A 557 -36.86 53.95 -5.04
N LYS A 558 -36.65 53.81 -3.72
CA LYS A 558 -35.36 53.51 -3.02
C LYS A 558 -34.77 52.10 -3.25
N MET A 559 -33.43 52.06 -3.23
CA MET A 559 -32.53 50.94 -3.53
C MET A 559 -32.62 49.72 -2.59
N ILE A 560 -32.44 48.53 -3.18
CA ILE A 560 -31.76 47.39 -2.55
C ILE A 560 -30.25 47.59 -2.81
N LYS A 561 -29.44 47.77 -1.76
CA LYS A 561 -27.97 47.66 -1.87
C LYS A 561 -27.63 46.17 -1.95
N ASN A 562 -27.06 45.75 -3.08
CA ASN A 562 -26.27 44.50 -3.17
C ASN A 562 -24.82 44.80 -2.81
#